data_AF-A0A3D2R317-F1
#
_entry.id   AF-A0A3D2R317-F1
#
_cell.length_a   1.000
_cell.length_b   1.000
_cell.length_c   1.000
_cell.angle_alpha   90.00
_cell.angle_beta   90.00
_cell.angle_gamma   90.00
#
_symmetry.space_group_name_H-M   'P 1'
#
loop_
_entity.id
_entity.type
_entity.pdbx_description
1 polymer ?
#
loop_
_entity_poly.entity_id
_entity_poly.type
_entity_poly.pdbx_seq_one_letter_code
_entity_poly.pdbx_strand_id
1 'polypeptide(L)'
;KATNGGGGRGIRRCDNEKELNSNYDRVISEATKAFGRPEIFIEKCVLTPKHIEVQVLADQHGNVVHLFERDCSIQRRNQKLIEIAPSPQLSNEQRNYIG
;
A
#
# COMPACT_ATOMS: atom_id res chain seq x y z
N LYS A 1 1.74 -10.56 3.21
CA LYS A 1 0.96 -9.84 2.17
C LYS A 1 1.02 -10.64 0.88
N ALA A 2 -0.07 -10.70 0.12
CA ALA A 2 -0.04 -11.29 -1.23
C ALA A 2 0.82 -10.43 -2.18
N THR A 3 1.69 -11.07 -2.95
CA THR A 3 2.61 -10.38 -3.90
C THR A 3 1.84 -9.71 -5.02
N ASN A 4 0.84 -10.41 -5.58
CA ASN A 4 -0.01 -9.91 -6.67
C ASN A 4 -1.35 -9.35 -6.16
N GLY A 5 -1.39 -8.95 -4.89
CA GLY A 5 -2.61 -8.49 -4.23
C GLY A 5 -2.98 -7.04 -4.57
N GLY A 6 -4.27 -6.73 -4.50
CA GLY A 6 -4.81 -5.38 -4.69
C GLY A 6 -6.05 -5.11 -3.84
N GLY A 7 -6.36 -3.84 -3.60
CA GLY A 7 -7.60 -3.42 -2.93
C GLY A 7 -7.72 -3.79 -1.44
N GLY A 8 -6.59 -3.86 -0.72
CA GLY A 8 -6.57 -4.14 0.73
C GLY A 8 -6.80 -5.61 1.12
N ARG A 9 -6.88 -6.52 0.15
CA ARG A 9 -7.10 -7.96 0.35
C ARG A 9 -5.78 -8.73 0.44
N GLY A 10 -5.78 -9.86 1.14
CA GLY A 10 -4.57 -10.68 1.32
C GLY A 10 -3.49 -10.01 2.19
N ILE A 11 -3.90 -9.15 3.13
CA ILE A 11 -3.04 -8.49 4.11
C ILE A 11 -3.48 -8.91 5.52
N ARG A 12 -2.54 -9.40 6.32
CA ARG A 12 -2.76 -9.75 7.73
C ARG A 12 -1.56 -9.26 8.54
N ARG A 13 -1.83 -8.55 9.63
CA ARG A 13 -0.84 -8.23 10.65
C ARG A 13 -0.66 -9.46 11.55
N CYS A 14 0.58 -9.72 11.93
CA CYS A 14 0.94 -10.79 12.86
C CYS A 14 1.87 -10.18 13.91
N ASP A 15 1.46 -10.17 15.17
CA ASP A 15 2.22 -9.61 16.28
C ASP A 15 3.12 -10.65 16.98
N ASN A 16 2.95 -11.93 16.64
CA ASN A 16 3.73 -13.04 17.18
C ASN A 16 3.76 -14.23 16.20
N GLU A 17 4.60 -15.21 16.48
CA GLU A 17 4.78 -16.41 15.65
C GLU A 17 3.51 -17.26 15.53
N LYS A 18 2.72 -17.36 16.61
CA LYS A 18 1.46 -18.11 16.59
C LYS A 18 0.46 -17.49 15.61
N GLU A 19 0.33 -16.18 15.62
CA GLU A 19 -0.49 -15.45 14.65
C GLU A 19 0.03 -15.62 13.23
N LEU A 20 1.35 -15.53 13.02
CA LEU A 20 1.97 -15.75 11.72
C LEU A 20 1.57 -17.12 11.14
N ASN A 21 1.77 -18.19 11.91
CA ASN A 21 1.42 -19.55 11.48
C ASN A 21 -0.08 -19.66 11.15
N SER A 22 -0.96 -19.10 12.00
CA SER A 22 -2.40 -19.16 11.76
C SER A 22 -2.89 -18.32 10.57
N ASN A 23 -2.21 -17.21 10.28
CA ASN A 23 -2.59 -16.28 9.22
C ASN A 23 -1.98 -16.67 7.87
N TYR A 24 -0.86 -17.39 7.86
CA TYR A 24 -0.15 -17.80 6.66
C TYR A 24 -1.08 -18.52 5.67
N ASP A 25 -1.75 -19.59 6.12
CA ASP A 25 -2.68 -20.37 5.29
C ASP A 25 -3.88 -19.53 4.82
N ARG A 26 -4.35 -18.60 5.65
CA ARG A 26 -5.47 -17.71 5.31
C ARG A 26 -5.08 -16.75 4.19
N VAL A 27 -3.89 -16.17 4.26
CA VAL A 27 -3.40 -15.25 3.22
C VAL A 27 -3.16 -16.02 1.91
N ILE A 28 -2.57 -17.22 1.96
CA ILE A 28 -2.41 -18.07 0.78
C ILE A 28 -3.76 -18.39 0.14
N SER A 29 -4.74 -18.82 0.94
CA SER A 29 -6.08 -19.15 0.44
C SER A 29 -6.76 -17.93 -0.20
N GLU A 30 -6.66 -16.76 0.43
CA GLU A 30 -7.23 -15.52 -0.09
C GLU A 30 -6.52 -15.06 -1.37
N ALA A 31 -5.19 -15.14 -1.42
CA ALA A 31 -4.39 -14.77 -2.58
C ALA A 31 -4.70 -15.67 -3.78
N THR A 32 -4.76 -16.98 -3.56
CA THR A 32 -5.10 -17.97 -4.58
C THR A 32 -6.50 -17.72 -5.15
N LYS A 33 -7.49 -17.47 -4.29
CA LYS A 33 -8.89 -17.24 -4.72
C LYS A 33 -9.09 -15.90 -5.40
N ALA A 34 -8.40 -14.84 -4.97
CA ALA A 34 -8.61 -13.49 -5.47
C ALA A 34 -7.75 -13.17 -6.71
N PHE A 35 -6.53 -13.71 -6.79
CA PHE A 35 -5.53 -13.32 -7.78
C PHE A 35 -4.96 -14.51 -8.58
N GLY A 36 -5.40 -15.74 -8.29
CA GLY A 36 -4.96 -16.95 -9.00
C GLY A 36 -3.52 -17.37 -8.71
N ARG A 37 -2.79 -16.62 -7.87
CA ARG A 37 -1.40 -16.89 -7.53
C ARG A 37 -1.17 -16.83 -6.01
N PRO A 38 -0.49 -17.82 -5.42
CA PRO A 38 -0.35 -17.95 -3.97
C PRO A 38 0.88 -17.23 -3.40
N GLU A 39 1.66 -16.50 -4.20
CA GLU A 39 2.91 -15.92 -3.67
C GLU A 39 2.61 -14.84 -2.63
N ILE A 40 3.33 -14.94 -1.51
CA ILE A 40 3.22 -14.02 -0.38
C ILE A 40 4.62 -13.62 0.10
N PHE A 41 4.72 -12.45 0.72
CA PHE A 41 5.92 -11.97 1.38
C PHE A 41 5.60 -11.34 2.74
N ILE A 42 6.63 -11.13 3.55
CA ILE A 42 6.53 -10.49 4.88
C ILE A 42 7.30 -9.17 4.83
N GLU A 43 6.75 -8.15 5.50
CA GLU A 43 7.39 -6.85 5.69
C GLU A 43 7.21 -6.41 7.14
N LYS A 44 8.06 -5.47 7.58
CA LYS A 44 7.90 -4.85 8.90
C LYS A 44 6.60 -4.02 8.91
N CYS A 45 5.73 -4.27 9.89
CA CYS A 45 4.50 -3.52 10.06
C CYS A 45 4.79 -2.14 10.68
N VAL A 46 4.40 -1.07 10.00
CA VAL A 46 4.38 0.29 10.55
C VAL A 46 3.01 0.49 11.21
N LEU A 47 2.99 0.89 12.49
CA LEU A 47 1.77 0.89 13.32
C LEU A 47 0.84 2.08 13.05
N THR A 48 1.43 3.26 12.87
CA THR A 48 0.69 4.51 12.60
C THR A 48 1.17 5.15 11.30
N PRO A 49 1.07 4.43 10.16
CA PRO A 49 1.58 4.93 8.90
C PRO A 49 0.66 6.01 8.34
N LYS A 50 1.26 6.88 7.52
CA LYS A 50 0.52 7.69 6.56
C LYS A 50 0.69 7.08 5.18
N HIS A 51 -0.42 6.92 4.47
CA HIS A 51 -0.39 6.38 3.11
C HIS A 51 -0.30 7.55 2.15
N ILE A 52 0.94 7.90 1.79
CA ILE A 52 1.24 8.93 0.81
C ILE A 52 1.60 8.24 -0.50
N GLU A 53 1.01 8.69 -1.60
CA GLU A 53 1.32 8.21 -2.94
C GLU A 53 1.53 9.37 -3.91
N VAL A 54 2.45 9.19 -4.86
CA VAL A 54 2.82 10.21 -5.85
C VAL A 54 2.28 9.82 -7.21
N GLN A 55 1.64 10.77 -7.90
CA GLN A 55 1.19 10.56 -9.26
C GLN A 55 2.35 10.82 -10.23
N VAL A 56 2.65 9.87 -11.09
CA VAL A 56 3.68 10.01 -12.13
C VAL A 56 3.01 9.93 -13.51
N LEU A 57 3.46 10.77 -14.45
CA LEU A 57 3.16 10.67 -15.88
C LEU A 57 4.47 10.63 -16.65
N ALA A 58 4.57 9.71 -17.60
CA ALA A 58 5.72 9.55 -18.46
C ALA A 58 5.27 9.34 -19.91
N ASP A 59 6.02 9.89 -20.87
CA ASP A 59 5.80 9.67 -22.29
C ASP A 59 6.89 8.78 -22.92
N GLN A 60 6.71 8.44 -24.21
CA GLN A 60 7.66 7.63 -24.97
C GLN A 60 8.89 8.42 -25.46
N HIS A 61 8.91 9.75 -25.25
CA HIS A 61 9.99 10.64 -25.64
C HIS A 61 10.99 10.87 -24.49
N GLY A 62 10.76 10.24 -23.33
CA GLY A 62 11.62 10.34 -22.16
C GLY A 62 11.24 11.46 -21.19
N ASN A 63 10.12 12.15 -21.42
CA ASN A 63 9.62 13.14 -20.47
C ASN A 63 8.93 12.41 -19.30
N VAL A 64 9.25 12.82 -18.09
CA VAL A 64 8.64 12.32 -16.85
C VAL A 64 8.31 13.50 -15.95
N VAL A 65 7.10 13.52 -15.43
CA VAL A 65 6.64 14.51 -14.45
C VAL A 65 5.91 13.82 -13.32
N HIS A 66 6.01 14.40 -12.11
CA HIS A 66 5.11 14.07 -11.02
C HIS A 66 3.98 15.11 -10.95
N LEU A 67 2.78 14.68 -10.58
CA LEU A 67 1.61 15.53 -10.33
C LEU A 67 1.31 15.58 -8.84
N PHE A 68 2.33 15.91 -8.05
CA PHE A 68 2.29 15.95 -6.58
C PHE A 68 1.83 14.61 -5.96
N GLU A 69 1.47 14.67 -4.69
CA GLU A 69 1.05 13.54 -3.86
C GLU A 69 -0.44 13.56 -3.51
N ARG A 70 -0.93 12.40 -3.06
CA ARG A 70 -2.22 12.25 -2.37
C ARG A 70 -2.00 11.66 -0.97
N ASP A 71 -2.76 12.16 0.00
CA ASP A 71 -2.94 11.51 1.30
C ASP A 71 -4.15 10.57 1.24
N CYS A 72 -3.88 9.27 1.28
CA CYS A 72 -4.87 8.21 1.29
C CYS A 72 -4.92 7.49 2.65
N SER A 73 -4.51 8.16 3.74
CA SER A 73 -4.39 7.54 5.07
C SER A 73 -5.75 7.19 5.70
N ILE A 74 -6.84 7.80 5.24
CA ILE A 74 -8.18 7.51 5.74
C ILE A 74 -8.69 6.24 5.08
N GLN A 75 -8.55 5.13 5.81
CA GLN A 75 -8.82 3.79 5.33
C GLN A 75 -9.67 2.99 6.31
N ARG A 76 -10.40 2.01 5.79
CA ARG A 76 -11.03 0.96 6.60
C ARG A 76 -10.58 -0.39 6.08
N ARG A 77 -9.99 -1.22 6.95
CA ARG A 77 -9.45 -2.55 6.57
C ARG A 77 -8.52 -2.49 5.35
N ASN A 78 -7.57 -1.55 5.36
CA ASN A 78 -6.58 -1.34 4.28
C ASN A 78 -7.20 -0.95 2.92
N GLN A 79 -8.44 -0.49 2.89
CA GLN A 79 -9.11 0.06 1.72
C GLN A 79 -9.28 1.57 1.88
N LYS A 80 -8.90 2.33 0.84
CA LYS A 80 -9.04 3.79 0.79
C LYS A 80 -10.51 4.18 0.87
N LEU A 81 -10.83 5.17 1.69
CA LEU A 81 -12.17 5.73 1.83
C LEU A 81 -12.22 7.20 1.44
N ILE A 82 -11.26 8.00 1.92
CA ILE A 82 -11.14 9.42 1.62
C ILE A 82 -9.70 9.68 1.19
N GLU A 83 -9.55 10.45 0.12
CA GLU A 83 -8.28 10.79 -0.51
C GLU A 83 -8.21 12.31 -0.67
N ILE A 84 -7.10 12.92 -0.28
CA ILE A 84 -6.91 14.38 -0.25
C ILE A 84 -5.67 14.74 -1.07
N ALA A 85 -5.74 15.79 -1.89
CA ALA A 85 -4.62 16.30 -2.68
C ALA A 85 -4.54 17.84 -2.63
N PRO A 86 -3.35 18.43 -2.41
CA PRO A 86 -2.13 17.79 -1.90
C PRO A 86 -2.30 17.29 -0.46
N SER A 87 -1.32 16.54 0.06
CA SER A 87 -1.36 16.08 1.45
C SER A 87 -1.26 17.26 2.41
N PRO A 88 -2.18 17.41 3.38
CA PRO A 88 -2.08 18.43 4.42
C PRO A 88 -0.97 18.13 5.45
N GLN A 89 -0.32 16.96 5.35
CA GLN A 89 0.63 16.47 6.34
C GLN A 89 2.09 16.69 5.95
N LEU A 90 2.35 17.08 4.70
CA LEU A 90 3.71 17.26 4.19
C LEU A 90 4.06 18.73 4.06
N SER A 91 5.28 19.06 4.49
CA SER A 91 5.89 20.35 4.17
C SER A 91 6.17 20.47 2.68
N ASN A 92 6.38 21.69 2.19
CA ASN A 92 6.77 21.92 0.80
C ASN A 92 8.12 21.24 0.46
N GLU A 93 9.06 21.21 1.42
CA GLU A 93 10.33 20.52 1.25
C GLU A 93 10.13 19.01 1.09
N GLN A 94 9.32 18.39 1.95
CA GLN A 94 9.01 16.97 1.86
C GLN A 94 8.29 16.64 0.54
N ARG A 95 7.34 17.48 0.12
CA ARG A 95 6.62 17.34 -1.15
C ARG A 95 7.57 17.35 -2.35
N ASN A 96 8.54 18.26 -2.36
CA ASN A 96 9.54 18.35 -3.41
C ASN A 96 10.58 17.23 -3.35
N TYR A 97 10.77 16.60 -2.19
CA TYR A 97 11.70 15.48 -2.04
C TYR A 97 11.08 14.14 -2.48
N ILE A 98 9.78 13.94 -2.24
CA ILE A 98 9.09 12.69 -2.62
C ILE A 98 8.59 12.67 -4.06
N GLY A 99 8.32 13.84 -4.64
CA GLY A 99 7.91 14.03 -6.04
C GLY A 99 9.10 14.07 -6.96
#